data_AF-A0A7K4ANN9-F1
#
_entry.id   AF-A0A7K4ANN9-F1
#
_cell.length_a   1.000
_cell.length_b   1.000
_cell.length_c   1.000
_cell.angle_alpha   90.00
_cell.angle_beta   90.00
_cell.angle_gamma   90.00
#
_symmetry.space_group_name_H-M   'P 1'
#
loop_
_entity.id
_entity.type
_entity.pdbx_description
1 polymer ?
#
loop_
_entity_poly.entity_id
_entity_poly.type
_entity_poly.pdbx_seq_one_letter_code
_entity_poly.pdbx_strand_id
1 'polypeptide(L)'
;MIDIEDIILQRIGQIEEDDPNLQVDYELIGEENRGIIITQVEDILVSVEFVESDLSWRRELAMDEYLGALNEQVLVAVIVPTDAFLTVYGLLRKHGHGDIILLSYESLGILSTPMAG
;
A
#
# COMPACT_ATOMS: atom_id res chain seq x y z
N MET A 1 -3.92 13.54 11.06
CA MET A 1 -3.13 12.97 9.96
C MET A 1 -2.49 11.72 10.51
N ILE A 2 -2.64 10.59 9.81
CA ILE A 2 -2.10 9.29 10.23
C ILE A 2 -0.59 9.29 9.97
N ASP A 3 0.19 8.69 10.86
CA ASP A 3 1.61 8.45 10.64
C ASP A 3 1.79 7.26 9.68
N ILE A 4 2.11 7.55 8.41
CA ILE A 4 2.26 6.50 7.40
C ILE A 4 3.54 5.71 7.57
N GLU A 5 4.59 6.30 8.13
CA GLU A 5 5.82 5.57 8.39
C GLU A 5 5.56 4.45 9.40
N ASP A 6 4.81 4.73 10.47
CA ASP A 6 4.39 3.71 11.45
C ASP A 6 3.58 2.57 10.81
N ILE A 7 2.64 2.89 9.91
CA ILE A 7 1.87 1.89 9.15
C ILE A 7 2.79 1.01 8.29
N ILE A 8 3.73 1.63 7.58
CA ILE A 8 4.68 0.94 6.71
C ILE A 8 5.56 0.01 7.52
N LEU A 9 6.13 0.49 8.64
CA LEU A 9 7.00 -0.32 9.50
C LEU A 9 6.24 -1.51 10.10
N GLN A 10 4.97 -1.33 10.50
CA GLN A 10 4.13 -2.45 10.94
C GLN A 10 3.92 -3.47 9.80
N ARG A 11 3.65 -3.01 8.57
CA ARG A 11 3.46 -3.89 7.42
C ARG A 11 4.73 -4.63 7.01
N ILE A 12 5.89 -3.97 7.02
CA ILE A 12 7.19 -4.59 6.77
C ILE A 12 7.45 -5.70 7.79
N GLY A 13 7.20 -5.43 9.08
CA GLY A 13 7.34 -6.44 10.13
C GLY A 13 6.50 -7.70 9.87
N GLN A 14 5.27 -7.55 9.38
CA GLN A 14 4.43 -8.69 8.99
C GLN A 14 5.02 -9.48 7.81
N ILE A 15 5.52 -8.79 6.78
CA ILE A 15 6.12 -9.42 5.60
C ILE A 15 7.37 -10.22 6.00
N GLU A 16 8.24 -9.63 6.82
CA GLU A 16 9.47 -10.27 7.31
C GLU A 16 9.19 -11.43 8.28
N GLU A 17 8.12 -11.34 9.09
CA GLU A 17 7.65 -12.44 9.94
C GLU A 17 7.11 -13.62 9.10
N ASP A 18 6.41 -13.33 8.01
CA ASP A 18 5.84 -14.34 7.11
C ASP A 18 6.93 -15.06 6.29
N ASP A 19 7.91 -14.32 5.76
CA ASP A 19 9.09 -14.90 5.09
C ASP A 19 10.34 -14.02 5.27
N PRO A 20 11.31 -14.44 6.10
CA PRO A 20 12.52 -13.67 6.41
C PRO A 20 13.55 -13.65 5.26
N ASN A 21 13.32 -14.35 4.15
CA ASN A 21 14.20 -14.31 2.98
C ASN A 21 13.81 -13.19 2.00
N LEU A 22 12.64 -12.58 2.19
CA LEU A 22 12.20 -11.44 1.40
C LEU A 22 13.09 -10.23 1.69
N GLN A 23 13.49 -9.51 0.64
CA GLN A 23 14.10 -8.19 0.76
C GLN A 23 12.98 -7.16 0.65
N VAL A 24 12.82 -6.32 1.67
CA VAL A 24 11.75 -5.33 1.74
C VAL A 24 12.37 -3.94 1.86
N ASP A 25 12.06 -3.09 0.87
CA ASP A 25 12.41 -1.67 0.86
C ASP A 25 11.12 -0.83 0.90
N TYR A 26 11.25 0.44 1.30
CA TYR A 26 10.14 1.38 1.24
C TYR A 26 10.56 2.78 0.85
N GLU A 27 9.64 3.50 0.21
CA GLU A 27 9.77 4.92 -0.11
C GLU A 27 8.65 5.70 0.58
N LEU A 28 9.03 6.76 1.32
CA LEU A 28 8.10 7.72 1.89
C LEU A 28 7.99 8.95 1.01
N ILE A 29 6.75 9.35 0.73
CA ILE A 29 6.44 10.53 -0.07
C ILE A 29 5.80 11.55 0.87
N GLY A 30 6.67 12.25 1.61
CA GLY A 30 6.30 13.06 2.77
C GLY A 30 5.32 14.19 2.48
N GLU A 31 5.40 14.84 1.32
CA GLU A 31 4.45 15.91 0.93
C GLU A 31 3.02 15.39 0.74
N GLU A 32 2.87 14.11 0.38
CA GLU A 32 1.59 13.48 0.11
C GLU A 32 1.13 12.56 1.26
N ASN A 33 1.93 12.40 2.31
CA ASN A 33 1.72 11.47 3.42
C ASN A 33 1.24 10.10 2.93
N ARG A 34 2.10 9.42 2.18
CA ARG A 34 1.91 8.06 1.65
C ARG A 34 3.27 7.38 1.51
N GLY A 35 3.27 6.10 1.19
CA GLY A 35 4.49 5.42 0.79
C GLY A 35 4.25 4.22 -0.09
N ILE A 36 5.35 3.60 -0.49
CA ILE A 36 5.37 2.43 -1.36
C ILE A 36 6.29 1.41 -0.71
N ILE A 37 5.81 0.19 -0.52
CA ILE A 37 6.61 -0.94 -0.06
C ILE A 37 6.94 -1.80 -1.28
N ILE A 38 8.21 -2.14 -1.43
CA ILE A 38 8.74 -2.94 -2.54
C ILE A 38 9.30 -4.22 -1.94
N THR A 39 8.79 -5.37 -2.38
CA THR A 39 9.26 -6.68 -1.93
C THR A 39 9.94 -7.42 -3.07
N GLN A 40 11.11 -7.98 -2.79
CA GLN A 40 11.94 -8.70 -3.75
C GLN A 40 12.44 -10.04 -3.19
N VAL A 41 12.72 -10.98 -4.09
CA VAL A 41 13.38 -12.26 -3.79
C VAL A 41 14.48 -12.47 -4.80
N GLU A 42 15.72 -12.65 -4.34
CA GLU A 42 16.88 -12.87 -5.22
C GLU A 42 16.95 -11.85 -6.38
N ASP A 43 16.79 -10.55 -6.05
CA ASP A 43 16.76 -9.42 -7.00
C ASP A 43 15.58 -9.42 -8.00
N ILE A 44 14.58 -10.29 -7.80
CA ILE A 44 13.34 -10.32 -8.59
C ILE A 44 12.26 -9.56 -7.84
N LEU A 45 11.64 -8.57 -8.50
CA LEU A 45 10.50 -7.83 -7.97
C LEU A 45 9.27 -8.75 -7.84
N VAL A 46 8.76 -8.90 -6.63
CA VAL A 46 7.62 -9.77 -6.30
C VAL A 46 6.35 -8.96 -6.09
N SER A 47 6.44 -7.86 -5.32
CA SER A 47 5.27 -7.02 -5.07
C SER A 47 5.60 -5.54 -4.93
N VAL A 48 4.58 -4.74 -5.20
CA VAL A 48 4.52 -3.30 -4.92
C VAL A 48 3.24 -3.03 -4.14
N GLU A 49 3.37 -2.54 -2.91
CA GLU A 49 2.23 -2.18 -2.06
C GLU A 49 2.18 -0.66 -1.86
N PHE A 50 1.12 -0.01 -2.37
CA PHE A 50 0.87 1.41 -2.14
C PHE A 50 0.18 1.59 -0.78
N VAL A 51 0.81 2.34 0.12
CA VAL A 51 0.26 2.63 1.45
C VAL A 51 -0.24 4.07 1.47
N GLU A 52 -1.55 4.22 1.51
CA GLU A 52 -2.23 5.51 1.43
C GLU A 52 -2.73 5.96 2.79
N SER A 53 -2.71 7.27 3.06
CA SER A 53 -3.36 7.92 4.21
C SER A 53 -4.81 8.29 3.93
N ASP A 54 -5.45 9.01 4.85
CA ASP A 54 -6.85 9.46 4.76
C ASP A 54 -7.15 10.36 3.55
N LEU A 55 -6.11 11.02 3.00
CA LEU A 55 -6.24 11.97 1.90
C LEU A 55 -5.52 11.53 0.62
N SER A 56 -4.43 10.77 0.73
CA SER A 56 -3.53 10.52 -0.40
C SER A 56 -4.11 9.62 -1.50
N TRP A 57 -5.06 8.74 -1.17
CA TRP A 57 -5.80 7.96 -2.17
C TRP A 57 -6.71 8.81 -3.07
N ARG A 58 -7.00 10.06 -2.67
CA ARG A 58 -7.86 10.99 -3.42
C ARG A 58 -7.10 11.80 -4.47
N ARG A 59 -5.79 11.63 -4.58
CA ARG A 59 -4.97 12.32 -5.57
C ARG A 59 -5.45 11.95 -6.97
N GLU A 60 -5.41 12.93 -7.88
CA GLU A 60 -5.88 12.77 -9.26
C GLU A 60 -5.21 11.59 -9.97
N LEU A 61 -3.92 11.40 -9.70
CA LEU A 61 -3.09 10.37 -10.35
C LEU A 61 -2.99 9.05 -9.56
N ALA A 62 -3.62 8.94 -8.38
CA ALA A 62 -3.48 7.75 -7.54
C ALA A 62 -3.86 6.46 -8.28
N MET A 63 -4.98 6.50 -9.02
CA MET A 63 -5.42 5.34 -9.81
C MET A 63 -4.44 5.00 -10.93
N ASP A 64 -3.96 6.01 -11.67
CA ASP A 64 -3.01 5.80 -12.76
C ASP A 64 -1.68 5.21 -12.26
N GLU A 65 -1.24 5.59 -11.06
CA GLU A 65 -0.06 4.99 -10.40
C GLU A 65 -0.28 3.52 -10.07
N TYR A 66 -1.42 3.15 -9.46
CA TYR A 66 -1.71 1.75 -9.12
C TYR A 66 -1.77 0.87 -10.37
N LEU A 67 -2.42 1.38 -11.42
CA LEU A 67 -2.57 0.68 -12.69
C LEU A 67 -1.25 0.60 -13.46
N GLY A 68 -0.43 1.65 -13.41
CA GLY A 68 0.89 1.69 -14.04
C GLY A 68 1.89 0.70 -13.44
N ALA A 69 1.68 0.30 -12.18
CA ALA A 69 2.50 -0.72 -11.52
C ALA A 69 2.14 -2.17 -11.91
N LEU A 70 1.00 -2.41 -12.56
CA LEU A 70 0.58 -3.75 -12.95
C LEU A 70 1.56 -4.37 -13.96
N ASN A 71 2.00 -5.58 -13.66
CA ASN A 71 2.84 -6.41 -14.53
C ASN A 71 2.48 -7.89 -14.29
N GLU A 72 2.64 -8.76 -15.28
CA GLU A 72 2.25 -10.18 -15.24
C GLU A 72 2.89 -10.97 -14.08
N GLN A 73 4.00 -10.48 -13.54
CA GLN A 73 4.81 -11.16 -12.52
C GLN A 73 4.88 -10.41 -11.19
N VAL A 74 4.21 -9.25 -11.08
CA VAL A 74 4.27 -8.40 -9.88
C VAL A 74 2.89 -8.29 -9.26
N LEU A 75 2.79 -8.66 -7.99
CA LEU A 75 1.59 -8.46 -7.19
C LEU A 75 1.49 -6.98 -6.82
N VAL A 76 0.40 -6.33 -7.20
CA VAL A 76 0.12 -4.93 -6.83
C VAL A 76 -0.95 -4.91 -5.74
N ALA A 77 -0.62 -4.31 -4.61
CA ALA A 77 -1.57 -4.08 -3.53
C ALA A 77 -1.75 -2.59 -3.28
N VAL A 78 -2.96 -2.21 -2.86
CA VAL A 78 -3.27 -0.87 -2.35
C VAL A 78 -3.79 -1.06 -0.93
N ILE A 79 -3.10 -0.45 0.02
CA ILE A 79 -3.43 -0.48 1.44
C ILE A 79 -3.98 0.90 1.80
N VAL A 80 -5.24 0.94 2.23
CA VAL A 80 -5.94 2.18 2.54
C VAL A 80 -6.50 2.20 3.96
N PRO A 81 -6.84 3.38 4.50
CA PRO A 81 -7.59 3.47 5.73
C PRO A 81 -8.93 2.71 5.62
N THR A 82 -9.37 2.14 6.74
CA THR A 82 -10.58 1.29 6.76
C THR A 82 -11.83 2.00 6.27
N ASP A 83 -11.97 3.29 6.56
CA ASP A 83 -13.09 4.13 6.10
C ASP A 83 -13.03 4.45 4.59
N ALA A 84 -11.84 4.40 3.98
CA ALA A 84 -11.65 4.59 2.53
C ALA A 84 -11.93 3.32 1.70
N PHE A 85 -11.85 2.13 2.32
CA PHE A 85 -11.87 0.83 1.62
C PHE A 85 -12.99 0.68 0.60
N LEU A 86 -14.25 0.87 0.99
CA LEU A 86 -15.40 0.67 0.09
C LEU A 86 -15.39 1.66 -1.09
N THR A 87 -14.90 2.87 -0.86
CA THR A 87 -14.80 3.90 -1.91
C THR A 87 -13.75 3.52 -2.94
N VAL A 88 -12.54 3.19 -2.48
CA VAL A 88 -11.42 2.79 -3.35
C VAL A 88 -11.76 1.50 -4.10
N TYR A 89 -12.39 0.53 -3.44
CA TYR A 89 -12.89 -0.69 -4.08
C TYR A 89 -13.83 -0.39 -5.25
N GLY A 90 -14.78 0.53 -5.04
CA GLY A 90 -15.71 0.97 -6.08
C GLY A 90 -14.99 1.65 -7.26
N LEU A 91 -13.92 2.41 -7.00
CA LEU A 91 -13.10 3.04 -8.03
C LEU A 91 -12.31 2.01 -8.84
N LEU A 92 -11.63 1.07 -8.18
CA LEU A 92 -10.86 -0.01 -8.84
C LEU A 92 -11.78 -0.88 -9.72
N ARG A 93 -12.96 -1.24 -9.21
CA ARG A 93 -13.95 -2.01 -9.96
C ARG A 93 -14.45 -1.29 -11.22
N LYS A 94 -14.64 0.02 -11.16
CA LYS A 94 -15.07 0.82 -12.34
C LYS A 94 -14.01 0.82 -13.44
N HIS A 95 -12.74 0.77 -13.08
CA HIS A 95 -11.64 0.71 -14.05
C HIS A 95 -11.39 -0.72 -14.57
N GLY A 96 -12.08 -1.73 -14.03
CA GLY A 96 -12.04 -3.10 -14.55
C GLY A 96 -10.88 -3.95 -14.05
N HIS A 97 -10.19 -3.53 -12.99
CA HIS A 97 -8.98 -4.21 -12.51
C HIS A 97 -9.28 -5.06 -11.28
N GLY A 98 -9.39 -6.37 -11.49
CA GLY A 98 -9.47 -7.38 -10.42
C GLY A 98 -8.11 -7.86 -9.92
N ASP A 99 -7.03 -7.46 -10.60
CA ASP A 99 -5.67 -7.94 -10.33
C ASP A 99 -4.95 -7.09 -9.26
N ILE A 100 -5.51 -5.93 -8.90
CA ILE A 100 -5.06 -5.14 -7.75
C ILE A 100 -5.71 -5.69 -6.49
N ILE A 101 -4.88 -6.06 -5.51
CA ILE A 101 -5.35 -6.45 -4.19
C ILE A 101 -5.62 -5.18 -3.38
N LEU A 102 -6.85 -5.00 -2.90
CA LEU A 102 -7.19 -3.91 -2.00
C LEU A 102 -7.26 -4.44 -0.56
N LEU A 103 -6.50 -3.80 0.33
CA LEU A 103 -6.44 -4.11 1.75
C LEU A 103 -6.78 -2.86 2.57
N SER A 104 -7.40 -3.06 3.73
CA SER A 104 -7.54 -2.01 4.75
C SER A 104 -6.52 -2.22 5.88
N TYR A 105 -6.21 -1.15 6.61
CA TYR A 105 -5.41 -1.28 7.85
C TYR A 105 -6.02 -2.29 8.82
N GLU A 106 -7.35 -2.27 8.99
CA GLU A 106 -8.06 -3.23 9.84
C GLU A 106 -7.90 -4.67 9.34
N SER A 107 -7.97 -4.90 8.02
CA SER A 107 -7.79 -6.25 7.44
C SER A 107 -6.39 -6.82 7.67
N LEU A 108 -5.40 -5.94 7.83
CA LEU A 108 -4.01 -6.28 8.14
C LEU A 108 -3.73 -6.28 9.64
N GLY A 109 -4.69 -5.90 10.49
CA GLY A 109 -4.46 -5.73 11.93
C GLY A 109 -3.49 -4.60 12.28
N ILE A 110 -3.27 -3.65 11.35
CA ILE A 110 -2.38 -2.51 11.55
C ILE A 110 -3.10 -1.43 12.37
N LEU A 111 -2.42 -0.91 13.38
CA LEU A 111 -2.93 0.16 14.23
C LEU A 111 -2.42 1.50 13.72
N SER A 112 -3.32 2.38 13.31
CA SER A 112 -2.94 3.74 12.92
C SER A 112 -2.71 4.62 14.13
N THR A 113 -1.50 5.16 14.24
CA THR A 113 -1.19 6.22 15.21
C THR A 113 -1.36 7.59 14.55
N PRO A 114 -1.89 8.60 15.28
CA PRO A 114 -1.87 9.97 14.81
C PRO A 114 -0.42 10.48 14.77
N MET A 115 -0.07 11.26 13.73
CA MET A 115 1.19 12.00 13.72
C MET A 115 1.34 12.84 15.00
N ALA A 116 2.52 12.81 15.61
CA ALA A 116 2.88 13.75 16.66
C ALA A 116 2.88 15.18 16.08
N GLY A 117 2.11 16.08 16.69
CA GLY A 117 2.01 17.48 16.30
C GLY A 117 3.17 18.35 16.78
#